data_AF-A0A496VDK9-F1
#
_entry.id   AF-A0A496VDK9-F1
#
_cell.length_a   1.000
_cell.length_b   1.000
_cell.length_c   1.000
_cell.angle_alpha   90.00
_cell.angle_beta   90.00
_cell.angle_gamma   90.00
#
_symmetry.space_group_name_H-M   'P 1'
#
loop_
_entity.id
_entity.type
_entity.pdbx_description
1 polymer ?
#
loop_
_entity_poly.entity_id
_entity_poly.type
_entity_poly.pdbx_seq_one_letter_code
_entity_poly.pdbx_strand_id
1 'polypeptide(L)'
;MTRSKPTLLKLALAVCLSAFLLGCAGPKITPKNYVKILNGMTMEDVKDILGEPTRSQTTGVGDSLSTEARWKNSSSGATLKLNFLNNKVKSKIFNQK
;
A
#
# COMPACT_ATOMS: atom_id res chain seq x y z
N MET A 1 -5.04 49.59 -25.40
CA MET A 1 -5.37 48.16 -25.24
C MET A 1 -4.06 47.42 -25.16
N THR A 2 -3.68 46.80 -24.05
CA THR A 2 -4.07 45.43 -23.72
C THR A 2 -4.03 45.17 -22.21
N ARG A 3 -4.89 44.24 -21.79
CA ARG A 3 -5.44 44.07 -20.43
C ARG A 3 -4.67 42.98 -19.69
N SER A 4 -4.21 43.26 -18.47
CA SER A 4 -3.66 42.28 -17.53
C SER A 4 -4.70 41.21 -17.18
N LYS A 5 -4.30 39.93 -17.16
CA LYS A 5 -5.12 38.82 -16.63
C LYS A 5 -4.25 37.79 -15.87
N PRO A 6 -3.85 38.04 -14.62
CA PRO A 6 -3.14 37.06 -13.79
C PRO A 6 -4.09 36.18 -12.95
N THR A 7 -5.26 35.82 -13.49
CA THR A 7 -6.34 35.17 -12.70
C THR A 7 -6.45 33.67 -12.91
N LEU A 8 -5.85 33.11 -13.97
CA LEU A 8 -5.96 31.68 -14.29
C LEU A 8 -4.87 30.82 -13.61
N LEU A 9 -3.71 31.42 -13.30
CA LEU A 9 -2.60 30.69 -12.68
C LEU A 9 -2.88 30.32 -11.21
N LYS A 10 -3.67 31.13 -10.50
CA LYS A 10 -3.99 30.92 -9.07
C LYS A 10 -5.03 29.83 -8.83
N LEU A 11 -5.82 29.47 -9.85
CA LEU A 11 -6.88 28.47 -9.71
C LEU A 11 -6.37 27.02 -9.87
N ALA A 12 -5.30 26.83 -10.65
CA ALA A 12 -4.68 25.51 -10.85
C ALA A 12 -3.94 24.99 -9.60
N LEU A 13 -3.53 25.88 -8.68
CA LEU A 13 -2.79 25.50 -7.48
C LEU A 13 -3.69 24.99 -6.33
N ALA A 14 -4.99 25.30 -6.37
CA ALA A 14 -5.92 24.91 -5.31
C ALA A 14 -6.48 23.48 -5.45
N VAL A 15 -6.43 22.89 -6.65
CA VAL A 15 -7.01 21.56 -6.90
C VAL A 15 -6.05 20.42 -6.55
N CYS A 16 -4.74 20.62 -6.72
CA CYS A 16 -3.73 19.58 -6.42
C CYS A 16 -3.55 19.30 -4.91
N LEU A 17 -4.03 20.17 -4.02
CA LEU A 17 -3.85 20.01 -2.58
C LEU A 17 -4.92 19.11 -1.91
N SER A 18 -5.97 18.72 -2.64
CA SER A 18 -7.10 17.97 -2.08
C SER A 18 -7.02 16.44 -2.28
N ALA A 19 -6.07 15.95 -3.09
CA ALA A 19 -5.91 14.52 -3.38
C ALA A 19 -5.02 13.76 -2.36
N PHE A 20 -4.36 14.46 -1.43
CA PHE A 20 -3.39 13.84 -0.50
C PHE A 20 -3.98 13.39 0.84
N LEU A 21 -5.30 13.48 1.04
CA LEU A 21 -5.97 13.13 2.31
C LEU A 21 -6.48 11.67 2.38
N LEU A 22 -6.31 10.86 1.34
CA LEU A 22 -6.71 9.45 1.34
C LEU A 22 -5.56 8.54 1.79
N GLY A 23 -5.17 8.56 3.06
CA GLY A 23 -4.01 7.73 3.45
C GLY A 23 -3.69 7.51 4.93
N CYS A 24 -4.58 7.80 5.87
CA CYS A 24 -4.36 7.44 7.28
C CYS A 24 -5.30 6.32 7.78
N ALA A 25 -5.85 5.50 6.88
CA ALA A 25 -6.51 4.27 7.27
C ALA A 25 -5.43 3.21 7.52
N GLY A 26 -5.18 2.89 8.80
CA GLY A 26 -4.22 1.85 9.18
C GLY A 26 -4.53 0.48 8.55
N PRO A 27 -3.60 -0.48 8.65
CA PRO A 27 -3.70 -1.78 8.00
C PRO A 27 -5.02 -2.51 8.27
N LYS A 28 -5.74 -2.88 7.20
CA LYS A 28 -7.03 -3.60 7.27
C LYS A 28 -6.84 -5.10 7.37
N ILE A 29 -6.17 -5.54 8.44
CA ILE A 29 -5.84 -6.95 8.66
C ILE A 29 -7.00 -7.64 9.37
N THR A 30 -7.88 -8.25 8.57
CA THR A 30 -9.04 -9.01 9.04
C THR A 30 -9.05 -10.39 8.37
N PRO A 31 -9.67 -11.43 8.96
CA PRO A 31 -9.82 -12.73 8.30
C PRO A 31 -10.46 -12.61 6.91
N LYS A 32 -11.47 -11.74 6.76
CA LYS A 32 -12.14 -11.45 5.48
C LYS A 32 -11.21 -10.88 4.41
N ASN A 33 -10.25 -10.03 4.78
CA ASN A 33 -9.28 -9.51 3.81
C ASN A 33 -8.14 -10.50 3.57
N TYR A 34 -7.73 -11.26 4.58
CA TYR A 34 -6.70 -12.30 4.44
C TYR A 34 -7.06 -13.38 3.42
N VAL A 35 -8.32 -13.82 3.37
CA VAL A 35 -8.78 -14.82 2.39
C VAL A 35 -8.76 -14.29 0.96
N LYS A 36 -8.89 -12.96 0.77
CA LYS A 36 -8.80 -12.32 -0.55
C LYS A 36 -7.37 -12.29 -1.08
N ILE A 37 -6.36 -12.38 -0.22
CA ILE A 37 -4.96 -12.42 -0.66
C ILE A 37 -4.65 -13.80 -1.23
N LEU A 38 -4.47 -13.84 -2.56
CA LEU A 38 -4.15 -15.04 -3.32
C LEU A 38 -2.68 -15.03 -3.76
N ASN A 39 -2.16 -16.23 -4.02
CA ASN A 39 -0.84 -16.36 -4.64
C ASN A 39 -0.85 -15.71 -6.03
N GLY A 40 0.27 -15.11 -6.41
CA GLY A 40 0.41 -14.45 -7.70
C GLY A 40 -0.01 -12.97 -7.73
N MET A 41 -0.76 -12.50 -6.72
CA MET A 41 -1.10 -11.07 -6.58
C MET A 41 0.15 -10.21 -6.44
N THR A 42 0.10 -8.99 -6.96
CA THR A 42 1.18 -8.02 -6.83
C THR A 42 1.17 -7.32 -5.48
N MET A 43 2.26 -6.63 -5.12
CA MET A 43 2.27 -5.76 -3.95
C MET A 43 1.13 -4.73 -4.02
N GLU A 44 0.86 -4.19 -5.19
CA GLU A 44 -0.18 -3.17 -5.38
C GLU A 44 -1.58 -3.75 -5.17
N ASP A 45 -1.87 -4.92 -5.75
CA ASP A 45 -3.15 -5.62 -5.53
C ASP A 45 -3.39 -5.89 -4.03
N VAL A 46 -2.32 -6.23 -3.31
CA VAL A 46 -2.38 -6.46 -1.87
C VAL A 46 -2.62 -5.16 -1.11
N LYS A 47 -1.97 -4.06 -1.50
CA LYS A 47 -2.17 -2.73 -0.90
C LYS A 47 -3.58 -2.21 -1.11
N ASP A 48 -4.22 -2.49 -2.23
CA ASP A 48 -5.62 -2.15 -2.45
C ASP A 48 -6.56 -2.83 -1.43
N ILE A 49 -6.18 -4.03 -0.97
CA ILE A 49 -6.95 -4.82 -0.02
C ILE A 49 -6.64 -4.44 1.43
N LEU A 50 -5.35 -4.27 1.76
CA LEU A 50 -4.86 -4.16 3.14
C LEU A 50 -4.39 -2.75 3.53
N GLY A 51 -4.15 -1.87 2.56
CA GLY A 51 -3.38 -0.64 2.72
C GLY A 51 -1.87 -0.89 2.70
N GLU A 52 -1.12 0.16 3.01
CA GLU A 52 0.35 0.10 3.05
C GLU A 52 0.88 -0.86 4.14
N PRO A 53 1.96 -1.61 3.86
CA PRO A 53 2.62 -2.41 4.88
C PRO A 53 3.26 -1.53 5.93
N THR A 54 3.22 -2.00 7.17
CA THR A 54 3.95 -1.36 8.29
C THR A 54 5.46 -1.52 8.19
N ARG A 55 5.93 -2.53 7.46
CA ARG A 55 7.34 -2.77 7.16
C ARG A 55 7.45 -3.57 5.88
N SER A 56 8.39 -3.22 5.01
CA SER A 56 8.79 -4.02 3.86
C SER A 56 10.30 -4.06 3.75
N GLN A 57 10.84 -5.20 3.34
CA GLN A 57 12.26 -5.39 3.08
C GLN A 57 12.42 -6.20 1.80
N THR A 58 13.21 -5.68 0.87
CA THR A 58 13.54 -6.36 -0.38
C THR A 58 14.98 -6.82 -0.36
N THR A 59 15.22 -8.03 -0.87
CA THR A 59 16.54 -8.64 -1.01
C THR A 59 16.62 -9.29 -2.39
N GLY A 60 17.71 -9.05 -3.10
CA GLY A 60 17.98 -9.66 -4.41
C GLY A 60 18.98 -10.81 -4.29
N VAL A 61 18.76 -11.88 -5.05
CA VAL A 61 19.73 -12.97 -5.26
C VAL A 61 19.74 -13.31 -6.75
N GLY A 62 20.86 -13.03 -7.44
CA GLY A 62 20.92 -13.09 -8.90
C GLY A 62 19.87 -12.17 -9.54
N ASP A 63 19.11 -12.69 -10.50
CA ASP A 63 18.04 -11.97 -11.19
C ASP A 63 16.69 -11.98 -10.46
N SER A 64 16.62 -12.61 -9.27
CA SER A 64 15.38 -12.73 -8.50
C SER A 64 15.30 -11.72 -7.37
N LEU A 65 14.15 -11.07 -7.23
CA LEU A 65 13.83 -10.15 -6.14
C LEU A 65 12.84 -10.79 -5.17
N SER A 66 13.27 -10.93 -3.91
CA SER A 66 12.42 -11.37 -2.81
C SER A 66 12.04 -10.17 -1.95
N THR A 67 10.75 -10.00 -1.67
CA THR A 67 10.27 -8.95 -0.76
C THR A 67 9.48 -9.58 0.37
N GLU A 68 9.89 -9.32 1.61
CA GLU A 68 9.10 -9.61 2.79
C GLU A 68 8.33 -8.35 3.18
N ALA A 69 7.01 -8.41 3.29
CA ALA A 69 6.19 -7.31 3.77
C ALA A 69 5.32 -7.73 4.95
N ARG A 70 5.14 -6.82 5.90
CA ARG A 70 4.40 -7.04 7.14
C ARG A 70 3.39 -5.93 7.36
N TRP A 71 2.18 -6.35 7.70
CA TRP A 71 1.12 -5.50 8.23
C TRP A 71 0.95 -5.83 9.71
N LYS A 72 0.83 -4.80 10.54
CA LYS A 72 0.46 -4.92 11.96
C LYS A 72 -0.70 -3.99 12.26
N ASN A 73 -1.71 -4.51 12.94
CA ASN A 73 -2.80 -3.70 13.46
C ASN A 73 -2.54 -3.46 14.95
N SER A 74 -2.23 -2.22 15.32
CA SER A 74 -1.90 -1.87 16.71
C SER A 74 -3.06 -2.05 17.68
N SER A 75 -4.31 -1.94 17.21
CA SER A 75 -5.51 -2.05 18.03
C SER A 75 -5.87 -3.51 18.33
N SER A 76 -5.76 -4.41 17.35
CA SER A 76 -6.10 -5.84 17.53
C SER A 76 -4.90 -6.73 17.82
N GLY A 77 -3.67 -6.23 17.65
CA GLY A 77 -2.44 -7.03 17.73
C GLY A 77 -2.27 -8.02 16.58
N ALA A 78 -3.18 -8.03 15.59
CA ALA A 78 -3.10 -8.93 14.45
C ALA A 78 -1.89 -8.59 13.56
N THR A 79 -1.24 -9.63 13.04
CA THR A 79 -0.07 -9.50 12.17
C THR A 79 -0.23 -10.37 10.92
N LEU A 80 0.15 -9.81 9.77
CA LEU A 80 0.20 -10.53 8.51
C LEU A 80 1.59 -10.32 7.88
N LYS A 81 2.26 -11.42 7.58
CA LYS A 81 3.51 -11.44 6.81
C LYS A 81 3.23 -12.07 5.45
N LEU A 82 3.64 -11.38 4.38
CA LEU A 82 3.63 -11.89 3.02
C LEU A 82 5.04 -11.91 2.48
N ASN A 83 5.38 -12.97 1.74
CA ASN A 83 6.60 -13.02 0.95
C ASN A 83 6.23 -12.93 -0.53
N PHE A 84 6.91 -12.05 -1.24
CA PHE A 84 6.80 -11.84 -2.67
C PHE A 84 8.07 -12.33 -3.33
N LEU A 85 7.93 -12.96 -4.49
CA LEU A 85 9.03 -13.24 -5.40
C LEU A 85 8.71 -12.59 -6.75
N ASN A 86 9.60 -11.76 -7.25
CA ASN A 86 9.42 -10.98 -8.48
C ASN A 86 8.07 -10.24 -8.47
N ASN A 87 7.82 -9.53 -7.37
CA ASN A 87 6.59 -8.77 -7.11
C ASN A 87 5.30 -9.62 -7.07
N LYS A 88 5.36 -10.93 -6.84
CA LYS A 88 4.15 -11.79 -6.72
C LYS A 88 4.11 -12.54 -5.41
N VAL A 89 2.95 -12.56 -4.75
CA VAL A 89 2.71 -13.30 -3.50
C VAL A 89 3.05 -14.78 -3.71
N LYS A 90 3.92 -15.31 -2.85
CA LYS A 90 4.30 -16.73 -2.81
C LYS A 90 3.86 -17.43 -1.54
N SER A 91 3.85 -16.72 -0.41
CA SER A 91 3.40 -17.27 0.86
C SER A 91 2.84 -16.20 1.78
N LYS A 92 1.97 -16.64 2.68
CA LYS A 92 1.28 -15.81 3.66
C LYS A 92 1.24 -16.46 5.04
N ILE A 93 1.52 -15.68 6.08
CA ILE A 93 1.46 -16.09 7.48
C ILE A 93 0.63 -15.05 8.22
N PHE A 94 -0.49 -15.48 8.81
CA PHE A 94 -1.38 -14.63 9.60
C PHE A 94 -1.40 -15.11 11.04
N ASN A 95 -1.18 -14.19 11.98
CA ASN A 95 -1.31 -14.46 13.41
C ASN A 95 -2.24 -13.42 14.02
N GLN A 96 -3.18 -13.89 14.83
CA GLN A 96 -4.08 -13.07 15.62
C GLN A 96 -3.95 -13.50 17.09
N LYS A 97 -3.89 -12.53 18.00
CA LYS A 97 -3.90 -12.80 19.45
C LYS A 97 -5.30 -13.15 19.92
#